data_AF-A0A7K2P0M3-F1
#
_entry.id   AF-A0A7K2P0M3-F1
#
_cell.length_a   1.000
_cell.length_b   1.000
_cell.length_c   1.000
_cell.angle_alpha   90.00
_cell.angle_beta   90.00
_cell.angle_gamma   90.00
#
_symmetry.space_group_name_H-M   'P 1'
#
loop_
_entity.id
_entity.type
_entity.pdbx_description
1 polymer ?
#
loop_
_entity_poly.entity_id
_entity_poly.type
_entity_poly.pdbx_seq_one_letter_code
_entity_poly.pdbx_strand_id
1 'polypeptide(L)'
;LTPVGHGLAWFLTRVGAVLAAIGRGLYAGLAWLGRYLLVVPAGWLYRWLLTPVGHGLAWCGRGLAWCGRQVARGVGLVVTGIGFVLYWTVRVLLVLPALAVWRWVLAPLGRVLAVVGREVADALGHAWRIAGHLSLAVGRFLGTLLRWTVAEPARWAYRSVLTPVGHAVRDTVLRPLAEAGRGVGRATRQALATARVTVRQARADVRRMLFGAPAERNPVDRREPSAVEARTLGSSTTALTKD
;
A
#
# COMPACT_ATOMS: atom_id res chain seq x y z
N LEU A 1 94.44 51.47 -4.24
CA LEU A 1 94.68 50.15 -3.62
C LEU A 1 94.16 48.98 -4.48
N THR A 2 94.08 49.13 -5.81
CA THR A 2 93.49 48.12 -6.72
C THR A 2 94.45 47.31 -7.62
N PRO A 3 95.77 47.59 -7.79
CA PRO A 3 96.60 46.78 -8.71
C PRO A 3 97.10 45.46 -8.12
N VAL A 4 97.33 45.37 -6.80
CA VAL A 4 97.93 44.17 -6.17
C VAL A 4 96.94 43.01 -6.03
N GLY A 5 95.66 43.31 -5.76
CA GLY A 5 94.61 42.28 -5.67
C GLY A 5 94.31 41.59 -7.01
N HIS A 6 94.47 42.31 -8.13
CA HIS A 6 94.24 41.76 -9.46
C HIS A 6 95.34 40.78 -9.88
N GLY A 7 96.61 41.06 -9.50
CA GLY A 7 97.73 40.16 -9.74
C GLY A 7 97.62 38.84 -8.97
N LEU A 8 97.22 38.89 -7.69
CA LEU A 8 97.06 37.69 -6.86
C LEU A 8 95.85 36.85 -7.30
N ALA A 9 94.73 37.49 -7.66
CA ALA A 9 93.56 36.80 -8.21
C ALA A 9 93.89 36.13 -9.55
N TRP A 10 94.68 36.78 -10.41
CA TRP A 10 95.15 36.20 -11.67
C TRP A 10 96.07 34.99 -11.42
N PHE A 11 96.94 35.05 -10.42
CA PHE A 11 97.83 33.94 -10.10
C PHE A 11 97.06 32.73 -9.53
N LEU A 12 96.13 32.96 -8.59
CA LEU A 12 95.29 31.92 -8.01
C LEU A 12 94.37 31.25 -9.04
N THR A 13 93.80 32.05 -9.95
CA THR A 13 92.97 31.50 -11.04
C THR A 13 93.80 30.71 -12.04
N ARG A 14 95.04 31.13 -12.35
CA ARG A 14 95.95 30.32 -13.18
C ARG A 14 96.36 29.03 -12.50
N VAL A 15 96.74 29.06 -11.22
CA VAL A 15 97.11 27.84 -10.48
C VAL A 15 95.94 26.89 -10.35
N GLY A 16 94.74 27.40 -10.04
CA GLY A 16 93.50 26.63 -10.02
C GLY A 16 93.16 26.04 -11.39
N ALA A 17 93.38 26.78 -12.48
CA ALA A 17 93.17 26.29 -13.84
C ALA A 17 94.17 25.19 -14.22
N VAL A 18 95.44 25.31 -13.81
CA VAL A 18 96.48 24.30 -14.03
C VAL A 18 96.16 23.02 -13.24
N LEU A 19 95.80 23.13 -11.96
CA LEU A 19 95.39 21.98 -11.15
C LEU A 19 94.12 21.33 -11.71
N ALA A 20 93.15 22.11 -12.17
CA ALA A 20 91.94 21.59 -12.81
C ALA A 20 92.23 20.94 -14.17
N ALA A 21 93.23 21.41 -14.91
CA ALA A 21 93.68 20.78 -16.15
C ALA A 21 94.37 19.44 -15.88
N ILE A 22 95.23 19.37 -14.85
CA ILE A 22 95.89 18.14 -14.43
C ILE A 22 94.86 17.13 -13.90
N GLY A 23 93.94 17.57 -13.04
CA GLY A 23 92.86 16.73 -12.52
C GLY A 23 91.94 16.19 -13.63
N ARG A 24 91.59 17.02 -14.62
CA ARG A 24 90.84 16.58 -15.80
C ARG A 24 91.63 15.61 -16.67
N GLY A 25 92.92 15.84 -16.85
CA GLY A 25 93.80 14.94 -17.59
C GLY A 25 93.90 13.56 -16.91
N LEU A 26 94.08 13.53 -15.59
CA LEU A 26 94.14 12.29 -14.82
C LEU A 26 92.79 11.56 -14.81
N TYR A 27 91.69 12.29 -14.61
CA TYR A 27 90.35 11.72 -14.69
C TYR A 27 90.04 11.18 -16.08
N ALA A 28 90.39 11.91 -17.14
CA ALA A 28 90.21 11.46 -18.51
C ALA A 28 91.06 10.22 -18.80
N GLY A 29 92.30 10.17 -18.29
CA GLY A 29 93.17 8.99 -18.37
C GLY A 29 92.57 7.78 -17.66
N LEU A 30 92.14 7.94 -16.41
CA LEU A 30 91.48 6.87 -15.64
C LEU A 30 90.14 6.43 -16.26
N ALA A 31 89.35 7.37 -16.77
CA ALA A 31 88.09 7.09 -17.43
C ALA A 31 88.31 6.39 -18.78
N TRP A 32 89.35 6.78 -19.54
CA TRP A 32 89.74 6.11 -20.77
C TRP A 32 90.23 4.70 -20.47
N LEU A 33 91.08 4.53 -19.46
CA LEU A 33 91.60 3.23 -19.04
C LEU A 33 90.49 2.32 -18.52
N GLY A 34 89.58 2.83 -17.68
CA GLY A 34 88.41 2.09 -17.22
C GLY A 34 87.45 1.73 -18.37
N ARG A 35 87.22 2.65 -19.30
CA ARG A 35 86.35 2.40 -20.46
C ARG A 35 86.97 1.35 -21.39
N TYR A 36 88.26 1.42 -21.67
CA TYR A 36 88.90 0.48 -22.59
C TYR A 36 89.21 -0.87 -21.93
N LEU A 37 89.58 -0.90 -20.65
CA LEU A 37 89.97 -2.12 -19.95
C LEU A 37 88.80 -2.89 -19.33
N LEU A 38 87.70 -2.21 -18.97
CA LEU A 38 86.52 -2.87 -18.41
C LEU A 38 85.34 -2.84 -19.37
N VAL A 39 84.98 -1.66 -19.90
CA VAL A 39 83.72 -1.51 -20.66
C VAL A 39 83.80 -2.15 -22.05
N VAL A 40 84.93 -2.03 -22.75
CA VAL A 40 85.11 -2.70 -24.06
C VAL A 40 85.10 -4.23 -23.93
N PRO A 41 85.89 -4.86 -23.05
CA PRO A 41 85.85 -6.32 -22.91
C PRO A 41 84.53 -6.82 -22.29
N ALA A 42 83.93 -6.08 -21.34
CA ALA A 42 82.59 -6.43 -20.83
C ALA A 42 81.52 -6.32 -21.93
N GLY A 43 81.60 -5.30 -22.78
CA GLY A 43 80.72 -5.14 -23.94
C GLY A 43 80.94 -6.24 -24.98
N TRP A 44 82.18 -6.66 -25.20
CA TRP A 44 82.50 -7.78 -26.08
C TRP A 44 81.95 -9.09 -25.52
N LEU A 45 82.14 -9.36 -24.23
CA LEU A 45 81.61 -10.54 -23.54
C LEU A 45 80.08 -10.55 -23.53
N TYR A 46 79.43 -9.41 -23.32
CA TYR A 46 77.98 -9.27 -23.37
C TYR A 46 77.43 -9.58 -24.79
N ARG A 47 78.08 -9.01 -25.81
CA ARG A 47 77.66 -9.21 -27.21
C ARG A 47 77.92 -10.64 -27.70
N TRP A 48 79.06 -11.22 -27.34
CA TRP A 48 79.46 -12.54 -27.82
C TRP A 48 78.90 -13.71 -27.00
N LEU A 49 78.64 -13.55 -25.69
CA LEU A 49 78.08 -14.62 -24.88
C LEU A 49 76.64 -14.37 -24.46
N LEU A 50 76.32 -13.22 -23.87
CA LEU A 50 74.96 -13.00 -23.34
C LEU A 50 73.91 -12.87 -24.43
N THR A 51 74.26 -12.29 -25.58
CA THR A 51 73.31 -12.11 -26.68
C THR A 51 72.89 -13.43 -27.35
N PRO A 52 73.82 -14.34 -27.74
CA PRO A 52 73.42 -15.63 -28.29
C PRO A 52 72.74 -16.53 -27.25
N VAL A 53 73.17 -16.50 -25.99
CA VAL A 53 72.51 -17.26 -24.92
C VAL A 53 71.09 -16.74 -24.69
N GLY A 54 70.89 -15.41 -24.65
CA GLY A 54 69.57 -14.80 -24.52
C GLY A 54 68.64 -15.13 -25.69
N HIS A 55 69.16 -15.12 -26.92
CA HIS A 55 68.39 -15.53 -28.11
C HIS A 55 68.05 -17.02 -28.08
N GLY A 56 69.00 -17.89 -27.69
CA GLY A 56 68.77 -19.31 -27.54
C GLY A 56 67.67 -19.61 -26.51
N LEU A 57 67.74 -18.97 -25.35
CA LEU A 57 66.74 -19.14 -24.29
C LEU A 57 65.36 -18.61 -24.71
N ALA A 58 65.30 -17.46 -25.39
CA ALA A 58 64.06 -16.91 -25.92
C ALA A 58 63.47 -17.78 -27.05
N TRP A 59 64.30 -18.44 -27.85
CA TRP A 59 63.84 -19.36 -28.89
C TRP A 59 63.28 -20.66 -28.28
N CYS A 60 63.98 -21.22 -27.29
CA CYS A 60 63.50 -22.37 -26.52
C CYS A 60 62.19 -22.07 -25.78
N GLY A 61 62.09 -20.92 -25.11
CA GLY A 61 60.86 -20.50 -24.44
C GLY A 61 59.68 -20.32 -25.40
N ARG A 62 59.93 -19.73 -26.58
CA ARG A 62 58.90 -19.61 -27.63
C ARG A 62 58.49 -20.97 -28.19
N GLY A 63 59.44 -21.87 -28.41
CA GLY A 63 59.18 -23.24 -28.85
C GLY A 63 58.31 -24.01 -27.85
N LEU A 64 58.67 -23.97 -26.57
CA LEU A 64 57.90 -24.63 -25.52
C LEU A 64 56.49 -24.03 -25.37
N ALA A 65 56.37 -22.70 -25.44
CA ALA A 65 55.07 -22.04 -25.41
C ALA A 65 54.21 -22.38 -26.64
N TRP A 66 54.83 -22.55 -27.81
CA TRP A 66 54.14 -22.99 -29.02
C TRP A 66 53.65 -24.43 -28.89
N CYS A 67 54.50 -25.35 -28.43
CA CYS A 67 54.12 -26.74 -28.16
C CYS A 67 53.01 -26.82 -27.10
N GLY A 68 53.14 -26.08 -25.99
CA GLY A 68 52.13 -26.01 -24.95
C GLY A 68 50.77 -25.51 -25.47
N ARG A 69 50.78 -24.49 -26.32
CA ARG A 69 49.56 -24.01 -26.99
C ARG A 69 48.93 -25.05 -27.92
N GLN A 70 49.74 -25.79 -28.69
CA GLN A 70 49.20 -26.84 -29.57
C GLN A 70 48.56 -27.97 -28.77
N VAL A 71 49.22 -28.42 -27.70
CA VAL A 71 48.66 -29.43 -26.78
C VAL A 71 47.37 -28.94 -26.15
N ALA A 72 47.35 -27.71 -25.62
CA ALA A 72 46.14 -27.14 -25.03
C ALA A 72 44.97 -27.04 -26.02
N ARG A 73 45.25 -26.69 -27.30
CA ARG A 73 44.23 -26.68 -28.35
C ARG A 73 43.73 -28.07 -28.69
N GLY A 74 44.62 -29.06 -28.79
CA GLY A 74 44.26 -30.46 -29.02
C GLY A 74 43.36 -31.00 -27.92
N VAL A 75 43.75 -30.79 -26.66
CA VAL A 75 42.94 -31.15 -25.48
C VAL A 75 41.60 -30.43 -25.50
N GLY A 76 41.59 -29.13 -25.82
CA GLY A 76 40.36 -28.35 -25.92
C GLY A 76 39.36 -28.94 -26.93
N LEU A 77 39.83 -29.34 -28.12
CA LEU A 77 39.00 -29.96 -29.15
C LEU A 77 38.47 -31.34 -28.72
N VAL A 78 39.28 -32.13 -28.02
CA VAL A 78 38.85 -33.43 -27.51
C VAL A 78 37.79 -33.25 -26.43
N VAL A 79 38.00 -32.33 -25.49
CA VAL A 79 37.04 -32.03 -24.41
C VAL A 79 35.72 -31.52 -24.99
N THR A 80 35.75 -30.62 -25.98
CA THR A 80 34.51 -30.12 -26.62
C THR A 80 33.81 -31.21 -27.42
N GLY A 81 34.57 -32.07 -28.12
CA GLY A 81 34.02 -33.23 -28.82
C GLY A 81 33.32 -34.21 -27.88
N ILE A 82 33.99 -34.59 -26.78
CA ILE A 82 33.41 -35.46 -25.74
C ILE A 82 32.19 -34.81 -25.12
N GLY A 83 32.26 -33.53 -24.77
CA GLY A 83 31.14 -32.78 -24.20
C GLY A 83 29.94 -32.75 -25.14
N PHE A 84 30.17 -32.54 -26.43
CA PHE A 84 29.11 -32.55 -27.45
C PHE A 84 28.46 -33.93 -27.56
N VAL A 85 29.26 -35.00 -27.66
CA VAL A 85 28.74 -36.38 -27.73
C VAL A 85 27.96 -36.74 -26.48
N LEU A 86 28.49 -36.43 -25.30
CA LEU A 86 27.83 -36.71 -24.02
C LEU A 86 26.51 -35.95 -23.92
N TYR A 87 26.52 -34.67 -24.24
CA TYR A 87 25.31 -33.85 -24.27
C TYR A 87 24.27 -34.40 -25.24
N TRP A 88 24.66 -34.75 -26.47
CA TRP A 88 23.74 -35.26 -27.47
C TRP A 88 23.19 -36.63 -27.08
N THR A 89 24.03 -37.49 -26.50
CA THR A 89 23.63 -38.80 -25.95
C THR A 89 22.63 -38.63 -24.82
N VAL A 90 22.91 -37.78 -23.83
CA VAL A 90 21.97 -37.49 -22.74
C VAL A 90 20.67 -36.90 -23.27
N ARG A 91 20.75 -35.98 -24.24
CA ARG A 91 19.58 -35.38 -24.86
C ARG A 91 18.73 -36.43 -25.58
N VAL A 92 19.32 -37.28 -26.38
CA VAL A 92 18.59 -38.36 -27.09
C VAL A 92 18.05 -39.39 -26.10
N LEU A 93 18.87 -39.82 -25.13
CA LEU A 93 18.53 -40.89 -24.21
C LEU A 93 17.55 -40.47 -23.11
N LEU A 94 17.51 -39.19 -22.73
CA LEU A 94 16.60 -38.71 -21.69
C LEU A 94 15.49 -37.85 -22.27
N VAL A 95 15.81 -36.86 -23.12
CA VAL A 95 14.82 -35.87 -23.55
C VAL A 95 13.82 -36.47 -24.53
N LEU A 96 14.24 -37.29 -25.49
CA LEU A 96 13.29 -37.95 -26.39
C LEU A 96 12.33 -38.91 -25.68
N PRO A 97 12.79 -39.84 -24.81
CA PRO A 97 11.85 -40.69 -24.09
C PRO A 97 11.02 -39.90 -23.08
N ALA A 98 11.57 -38.86 -22.43
CA ALA A 98 10.77 -37.98 -21.58
C ALA A 98 9.66 -37.27 -22.37
N LEU A 99 9.95 -36.79 -23.58
CA LEU A 99 8.95 -36.21 -24.48
C LEU A 99 7.94 -37.24 -24.95
N ALA A 100 8.38 -38.46 -25.24
CA ALA A 100 7.49 -39.56 -25.60
C ALA A 100 6.54 -39.87 -24.44
N VAL A 101 7.06 -40.05 -23.22
CA VAL A 101 6.24 -40.26 -22.01
C VAL A 101 5.30 -39.08 -21.78
N TRP A 102 5.78 -37.83 -21.94
CA TRP A 102 4.92 -36.66 -21.78
C TRP A 102 3.76 -36.68 -22.80
N ARG A 103 4.05 -36.97 -24.06
CA ARG A 103 3.06 -36.90 -25.14
C ARG A 103 2.11 -38.11 -25.15
N TRP A 104 2.61 -39.29 -24.80
CA TRP A 104 1.85 -40.54 -24.80
C TRP A 104 1.16 -40.86 -23.48
N VAL A 105 1.64 -40.32 -22.35
CA VAL A 105 1.13 -40.65 -21.01
C VAL A 105 0.58 -39.42 -20.31
N LEU A 106 1.38 -38.37 -20.13
CA LEU A 106 0.92 -37.18 -19.38
C LEU A 106 -0.17 -36.40 -20.10
N ALA A 107 -0.06 -36.20 -21.42
CA ALA A 107 -1.07 -35.49 -22.18
C ALA A 107 -2.44 -36.19 -22.17
N PRO A 108 -2.55 -37.51 -22.42
CA PRO A 108 -3.83 -38.21 -22.28
C PRO A 108 -4.30 -38.27 -20.82
N LEU A 109 -3.42 -38.52 -19.85
CA LEU A 109 -3.79 -38.50 -18.44
C LEU A 109 -4.36 -37.13 -18.03
N GLY A 110 -3.73 -36.04 -18.45
CA GLY A 110 -4.20 -34.68 -18.16
C GLY A 110 -5.58 -34.41 -18.74
N ARG A 111 -5.87 -34.90 -19.96
CA ARG A 111 -7.23 -34.82 -20.53
C ARG A 111 -8.23 -35.65 -19.75
N VAL A 112 -7.89 -36.89 -19.40
CA VAL A 112 -8.77 -37.75 -18.61
C VAL A 112 -9.04 -37.14 -17.24
N LEU A 113 -8.01 -36.67 -16.54
CA LEU A 113 -8.12 -35.96 -15.27
C LEU A 113 -8.96 -34.68 -15.38
N ALA A 114 -8.82 -33.92 -16.48
CA ALA A 114 -9.63 -32.72 -16.71
C ALA A 114 -11.11 -33.06 -16.94
N VAL A 115 -11.40 -34.14 -17.69
CA VAL A 115 -12.77 -34.63 -17.89
C VAL A 115 -13.34 -35.10 -16.55
N VAL A 116 -12.63 -35.97 -15.83
CA VAL A 116 -13.05 -36.48 -14.53
C VAL A 116 -13.27 -35.33 -13.54
N GLY A 117 -12.37 -34.36 -13.48
CA GLY A 117 -12.51 -33.19 -12.62
C GLY A 117 -13.73 -32.35 -12.97
N ARG A 118 -14.03 -32.20 -14.27
CA ARG A 118 -15.24 -31.50 -14.75
C ARG A 118 -16.50 -32.26 -14.35
N GLU A 119 -16.56 -33.57 -14.58
CA GLU A 119 -17.70 -34.41 -14.19
C GLU A 119 -17.93 -34.39 -12.68
N VAL A 120 -16.85 -34.46 -11.88
CA VAL A 120 -16.93 -34.36 -10.41
C VAL A 120 -17.43 -32.99 -9.98
N ALA A 121 -16.97 -31.91 -10.63
CA ALA A 121 -17.42 -30.57 -10.35
C ALA A 121 -18.91 -30.37 -10.70
N ASP A 122 -19.36 -30.93 -11.84
CA ASP A 122 -20.76 -30.88 -12.26
C ASP A 122 -21.67 -31.70 -11.33
N ALA A 123 -21.21 -32.88 -10.90
CA ALA A 123 -21.90 -33.72 -9.92
C ALA A 123 -22.01 -33.01 -8.55
N LEU A 124 -20.93 -32.40 -8.08
CA LEU A 124 -20.93 -31.61 -6.86
C LEU A 124 -21.81 -30.37 -6.98
N GLY A 125 -21.81 -29.71 -8.15
CA GLY A 125 -22.68 -28.57 -8.43
C GLY A 125 -24.16 -28.96 -8.38
N HIS A 126 -24.52 -30.11 -8.94
CA HIS A 126 -25.87 -30.67 -8.83
C HIS A 126 -26.23 -31.01 -7.39
N ALA A 127 -25.35 -31.69 -6.67
CA ALA A 127 -25.56 -32.02 -5.26
C ALA A 127 -25.74 -30.76 -4.41
N TRP A 128 -24.98 -29.70 -4.68
CA TRP A 128 -25.09 -28.42 -3.99
C TRP A 128 -26.42 -27.71 -4.25
N ARG A 129 -26.95 -27.77 -5.48
CA ARG A 129 -28.29 -27.23 -5.78
C ARG A 129 -29.40 -27.99 -5.06
N ILE A 130 -29.25 -29.31 -4.91
CA ILE A 130 -30.19 -30.15 -4.14
C ILE A 130 -30.09 -29.80 -2.66
N ALA A 131 -28.88 -29.66 -2.12
CA ALA A 131 -28.64 -29.23 -0.75
C ALA A 131 -29.23 -27.83 -0.47
N GLY A 132 -29.11 -26.90 -1.42
CA GLY A 132 -29.71 -25.57 -1.33
C GLY A 132 -31.25 -25.60 -1.26
N HIS A 133 -31.89 -26.44 -2.09
CA HIS A 133 -33.34 -26.66 -2.00
C HIS A 133 -33.74 -27.28 -0.66
N LEU A 134 -32.96 -28.25 -0.17
CA LEU A 134 -33.22 -28.90 1.11
C LEU A 134 -33.07 -27.91 2.27
N SER A 135 -32.06 -27.04 2.24
CA SER A 135 -31.86 -25.98 3.23
C SER A 135 -32.99 -24.95 3.22
N LEU A 136 -33.52 -24.59 2.05
CA LEU A 136 -34.68 -23.70 1.92
C LEU A 136 -35.95 -24.35 2.44
N ALA A 137 -36.15 -25.65 2.17
CA ALA A 137 -37.28 -26.42 2.68
C ALA A 137 -37.22 -26.52 4.21
N VAL A 138 -36.06 -26.86 4.77
CA VAL A 138 -35.83 -26.93 6.22
C VAL A 138 -35.98 -25.55 6.85
N GLY A 139 -35.44 -24.49 6.24
CA GLY A 139 -35.58 -23.12 6.73
C GLY A 139 -37.03 -22.64 6.73
N ARG A 140 -37.80 -22.95 5.68
CA ARG A 140 -39.26 -22.68 5.64
C ARG A 140 -40.01 -23.48 6.69
N PHE A 141 -39.71 -24.76 6.84
CA PHE A 141 -40.33 -25.62 7.83
C PHE A 141 -40.08 -25.09 9.25
N LEU A 142 -38.80 -24.80 9.57
CA LEU A 142 -38.40 -24.28 10.86
C LEU A 142 -39.00 -22.90 11.14
N GLY A 143 -39.01 -22.00 10.14
CA GLY A 143 -39.64 -20.69 10.26
C GLY A 143 -41.16 -20.76 10.44
N THR A 144 -41.82 -21.73 9.80
CA THR A 144 -43.25 -21.98 9.98
C THR A 144 -43.53 -22.53 11.37
N LEU A 145 -42.72 -23.49 11.84
CA LEU A 145 -42.78 -24.02 13.21
C LEU A 145 -42.60 -22.92 14.24
N LEU A 146 -41.61 -22.06 14.07
CA LEU A 146 -41.36 -20.90 14.95
C LEU A 146 -42.55 -19.93 14.95
N ARG A 147 -43.17 -19.71 13.78
CA ARG A 147 -44.35 -18.86 13.68
C ARG A 147 -45.53 -19.45 14.45
N TRP A 148 -45.80 -20.74 14.28
CA TRP A 148 -46.89 -21.45 14.95
C TRP A 148 -46.65 -21.59 16.46
N THR A 149 -45.41 -21.89 16.89
CA THR A 149 -45.09 -22.15 18.31
C THR A 149 -44.86 -20.90 19.13
N VAL A 150 -44.34 -19.83 18.53
CA VAL A 150 -43.96 -18.62 19.28
C VAL A 150 -44.77 -17.41 18.84
N ALA A 151 -44.78 -17.11 17.54
CA ALA A 151 -45.32 -15.84 17.06
C ALA A 151 -46.86 -15.76 17.15
N GLU A 152 -47.54 -16.86 16.88
CA GLU A 152 -49.00 -16.98 16.89
C GLU A 152 -49.57 -16.97 18.32
N PRO A 153 -49.07 -17.77 19.29
CA PRO A 153 -49.49 -17.66 20.67
C PRO A 153 -49.09 -16.32 21.30
N ALA A 154 -47.94 -15.75 20.95
CA ALA A 154 -47.57 -14.41 21.41
C ALA A 154 -48.51 -13.32 20.86
N ARG A 155 -48.93 -13.42 19.58
CA ARG A 155 -49.94 -12.51 19.00
C ARG A 155 -51.29 -12.64 19.68
N TRP A 156 -51.71 -13.87 19.97
CA TRP A 156 -52.95 -14.12 20.69
C TRP A 156 -52.86 -13.57 22.12
N ALA A 157 -51.78 -13.83 22.85
CA ALA A 157 -51.58 -13.28 24.19
C ALA A 157 -51.55 -11.74 24.19
N TYR A 158 -50.89 -11.14 23.20
CA TYR A 158 -50.87 -9.68 23.05
C TYR A 158 -52.28 -9.10 22.78
N ARG A 159 -53.04 -9.71 21.87
CA ARG A 159 -54.39 -9.24 21.55
C ARG A 159 -55.41 -9.53 22.65
N SER A 160 -55.36 -10.72 23.23
CA SER A 160 -56.34 -11.21 24.20
C SER A 160 -56.07 -10.74 25.62
N VAL A 161 -54.82 -10.39 25.97
CA VAL A 161 -54.46 -10.00 27.34
C VAL A 161 -53.99 -8.56 27.41
N LEU A 162 -52.98 -8.18 26.62
CA LEU A 162 -52.39 -6.84 26.69
C LEU A 162 -53.32 -5.74 26.19
N THR A 163 -54.17 -6.03 25.19
CA THR A 163 -55.11 -5.04 24.65
C THR A 163 -56.26 -4.72 25.64
N PRO A 164 -56.98 -5.70 26.22
CA PRO A 164 -58.01 -5.39 27.22
C PRO A 164 -57.44 -4.89 28.53
N VAL A 165 -56.26 -5.37 28.97
CA VAL A 165 -55.59 -4.84 30.16
C VAL A 165 -55.13 -3.40 29.92
N GLY A 166 -54.63 -3.09 28.73
CA GLY A 166 -54.26 -1.72 28.35
C GLY A 166 -55.46 -0.76 28.37
N HIS A 167 -56.63 -1.21 27.91
CA HIS A 167 -57.86 -0.43 28.02
C HIS A 167 -58.35 -0.30 29.47
N ALA A 168 -58.36 -1.38 30.24
CA ALA A 168 -58.75 -1.34 31.65
C ALA A 168 -57.86 -0.40 32.47
N VAL A 169 -56.53 -0.46 32.32
CA VAL A 169 -55.59 0.44 33.01
C VAL A 169 -55.79 1.89 32.57
N ARG A 170 -56.05 2.11 31.27
CA ARG A 170 -56.30 3.46 30.74
C ARG A 170 -57.58 4.07 31.30
N ASP A 171 -58.65 3.29 31.41
CA ASP A 171 -59.94 3.79 31.86
C ASP A 171 -60.03 3.88 33.39
N THR A 172 -59.40 2.97 34.13
CA THR A 172 -59.51 2.92 35.60
C THR A 172 -58.48 3.76 36.34
N VAL A 173 -57.31 4.01 35.77
CA VAL A 173 -56.21 4.71 36.46
C VAL A 173 -55.88 6.02 35.76
N LEU A 174 -55.60 5.97 34.46
CA LEU A 174 -55.12 7.15 33.74
C LEU A 174 -56.20 8.21 33.54
N ARG A 175 -57.43 7.79 33.25
CA ARG A 175 -58.57 8.69 33.06
C ARG A 175 -58.98 9.44 34.34
N PRO A 176 -59.17 8.79 35.50
CA PRO A 176 -59.48 9.50 36.74
C PRO A 176 -58.32 10.35 37.25
N LEU A 177 -57.06 9.94 37.08
CA LEU A 177 -55.91 10.79 37.41
C LEU A 177 -55.85 12.05 36.54
N ALA A 178 -56.15 11.92 35.24
CA ALA A 178 -56.19 13.07 34.33
C ALA A 178 -57.36 14.01 34.67
N GLU A 179 -58.50 13.49 35.11
CA GLU A 179 -59.64 14.30 35.54
C GLU A 179 -59.38 15.00 36.88
N ALA A 180 -58.79 14.30 37.86
CA ALA A 180 -58.36 14.88 39.13
C ALA A 180 -57.30 15.99 38.93
N GLY A 181 -56.32 15.77 38.05
CA GLY A 181 -55.31 16.78 37.71
C GLY A 181 -55.90 18.03 37.04
N ARG A 182 -56.91 17.88 36.18
CA ARG A 182 -57.63 19.03 35.59
C ARG A 182 -58.48 19.78 36.62
N GLY A 183 -59.01 19.09 37.64
CA GLY A 183 -59.70 19.71 38.77
C GLY A 183 -58.77 20.60 39.60
N VAL A 184 -57.59 20.08 39.96
CA VAL A 184 -56.54 20.84 40.67
C VAL A 184 -56.10 22.05 39.84
N GLY A 185 -55.82 21.87 38.55
CA GLY A 185 -55.39 22.95 37.67
C GLY A 185 -56.42 24.07 37.46
N ARG A 186 -57.72 23.79 37.63
CA ARG A 186 -58.77 24.82 37.64
C ARG A 186 -58.81 25.57 38.97
N ALA A 187 -58.75 24.86 40.10
CA ALA A 187 -58.71 25.46 41.43
C ALA A 187 -57.48 26.37 41.62
N THR A 188 -56.30 25.93 41.18
CA THR A 188 -55.07 26.74 41.26
C THR A 188 -55.16 27.99 40.38
N ARG A 189 -55.76 27.90 39.18
CA ARG A 189 -55.96 29.06 38.31
C ARG A 189 -56.94 30.07 38.90
N GLN A 190 -58.01 29.61 39.54
CA GLN A 190 -58.95 30.48 40.23
C GLN A 190 -58.28 31.18 41.43
N ALA A 191 -57.55 30.43 42.27
CA ALA A 191 -56.80 31.01 43.39
C ALA A 191 -55.77 32.08 42.94
N LEU A 192 -55.04 31.81 41.85
CA LEU A 192 -54.09 32.76 41.27
C LEU A 192 -54.79 33.99 40.65
N ALA A 193 -55.96 33.81 40.02
CA ALA A 193 -56.73 34.93 39.50
C ALA A 193 -57.19 35.85 40.64
N THR A 194 -57.73 35.27 41.72
CA THR A 194 -58.15 36.02 42.90
C THR A 194 -56.97 36.77 43.55
N ALA A 195 -55.83 36.09 43.71
CA ALA A 195 -54.62 36.72 44.24
C ALA A 195 -54.08 37.85 43.35
N ARG A 196 -54.16 37.70 42.02
CA ARG A 196 -53.75 38.76 41.08
C ARG A 196 -54.67 39.96 41.14
N VAL A 197 -55.97 39.76 41.31
CA VAL A 197 -56.93 40.86 41.47
C VAL A 197 -56.67 41.60 42.77
N THR A 198 -56.48 40.92 43.90
CA THR A 198 -56.17 41.57 45.18
C THR A 198 -54.86 42.34 45.14
N VAL A 199 -53.81 41.82 44.49
CA VAL A 199 -52.55 42.55 44.30
C VAL A 199 -52.73 43.79 43.43
N ARG A 200 -53.50 43.70 42.34
CA ARG A 200 -53.79 44.86 41.48
C ARG A 200 -54.61 45.91 42.22
N GLN A 201 -55.58 45.50 43.02
CA GLN A 201 -56.39 46.38 43.85
C GLN A 201 -55.51 47.09 44.89
N ALA A 202 -54.74 46.33 45.69
CA ALA A 202 -53.84 46.89 46.70
C ALA A 202 -52.81 47.85 46.10
N ARG A 203 -52.28 47.54 44.91
CA ARG A 203 -51.37 48.44 44.19
C ARG A 203 -52.08 49.71 43.71
N ALA A 204 -53.32 49.59 43.22
CA ALA A 204 -54.11 50.75 42.81
C ALA A 204 -54.47 51.65 43.99
N ASP A 205 -54.78 51.07 45.15
CA ASP A 205 -55.09 51.79 46.38
C ASP A 205 -53.86 52.50 46.95
N VAL A 206 -52.72 51.81 47.03
CA VAL A 206 -51.42 52.43 47.40
C VAL A 206 -51.06 53.54 46.42
N ARG A 207 -51.25 53.34 45.12
CA ARG A 207 -50.99 54.38 44.11
C ARG A 207 -51.94 55.57 44.28
N ARG A 208 -53.21 55.35 44.58
CA ARG A 208 -54.18 56.42 44.86
C ARG A 208 -53.78 57.22 46.09
N MET A 209 -53.35 56.55 47.17
CA MET A 209 -52.89 57.22 48.38
C MET A 209 -51.62 58.03 48.16
N LEU A 210 -50.67 57.54 47.34
CA LEU A 210 -49.39 58.21 47.10
C LEU A 210 -49.41 59.30 46.02
N PHE A 211 -50.21 59.13 44.96
CA PHE A 211 -50.14 59.99 43.76
C PHE A 211 -51.45 60.74 43.46
N GLY A 212 -52.48 60.60 44.29
CA GLY A 212 -53.79 61.19 44.03
C GLY A 212 -54.60 60.46 42.94
N ALA A 213 -55.85 60.87 42.75
CA ALA A 213 -56.76 60.23 41.81
C ALA A 213 -56.39 60.56 40.34
N PRO A 214 -56.15 59.56 39.47
CA PRO A 214 -55.90 59.81 38.05
C PRO A 214 -57.18 60.23 37.32
N ALA A 215 -57.06 61.23 36.44
CA ALA A 215 -58.13 61.78 35.62
C ALA A 215 -58.71 60.73 34.63
N GLU A 216 -60.03 60.70 34.52
CA GLU A 216 -60.82 59.75 33.73
C GLU A 216 -60.61 59.98 32.22
N ARG A 217 -60.13 58.96 31.49
CA ARG A 217 -59.90 59.03 30.04
C ARG A 217 -60.81 58.01 29.33
N ASN A 218 -61.71 58.56 28.52
CA ASN A 218 -62.80 57.89 27.79
C ASN A 218 -62.24 57.00 26.65
N PRO A 219 -62.65 55.72 26.51
CA PRO A 219 -62.12 54.79 25.51
C PRO A 219 -62.86 54.88 24.16
N VAL A 220 -62.10 54.93 23.06
CA VAL A 220 -62.63 54.86 21.67
C VAL A 220 -62.38 53.46 21.10
N ASP A 221 -63.39 53.01 20.34
CA ASP A 221 -63.73 51.64 20.01
C ASP A 221 -62.91 51.00 18.88
N ARG A 222 -62.81 49.66 18.95
CA ARG A 222 -61.93 48.77 18.19
C ARG A 222 -62.67 48.16 17.00
N ARG A 223 -62.01 48.03 15.83
CA ARG A 223 -62.58 47.44 14.60
C ARG A 223 -61.90 46.11 14.26
N GLU A 224 -62.67 45.03 14.14
CA GLU A 224 -62.26 43.70 13.65
C GLU A 224 -62.77 43.45 12.20
N PRO A 225 -62.13 42.56 11.41
CA PRO A 225 -62.78 41.92 10.26
C PRO A 225 -62.80 40.38 10.30
N SER A 226 -63.84 39.82 9.68
CA SER A 226 -64.37 38.45 9.76
C SER A 226 -64.00 37.53 8.57
N ALA A 227 -64.23 36.23 8.82
CA ALA A 227 -63.85 34.98 8.13
C ALA A 227 -64.17 34.78 6.63
N VAL A 228 -63.48 33.80 6.01
CA VAL A 228 -63.81 33.17 4.72
C VAL A 228 -63.77 31.63 4.84
N GLU A 229 -64.76 30.97 4.25
CA GLU A 229 -65.11 29.53 4.31
C GLU A 229 -64.80 28.81 2.97
N ALA A 230 -64.54 27.49 2.98
CA ALA A 230 -63.99 26.71 1.85
C ALA A 230 -64.99 25.74 1.17
N ARG A 231 -64.77 25.47 -0.12
CA ARG A 231 -65.61 24.78 -1.14
C ARG A 231 -65.39 23.25 -1.22
N THR A 232 -66.45 22.48 -1.51
CA THR A 232 -66.51 21.00 -1.62
C THR A 232 -66.33 20.44 -3.05
N LEU A 233 -65.97 19.15 -3.16
CA LEU A 233 -65.73 18.34 -4.38
C LEU A 233 -66.80 17.25 -4.57
N GLY A 234 -67.11 16.89 -5.82
CA GLY A 234 -67.64 15.56 -6.19
C GLY A 234 -68.69 15.53 -7.33
N SER A 235 -68.28 15.23 -8.57
CA SER A 235 -69.15 14.89 -9.71
C SER A 235 -68.51 13.76 -10.52
N SER A 236 -69.20 12.63 -10.69
CA SER A 236 -68.85 11.57 -11.63
C SER A 236 -70.13 10.97 -12.24
N THR A 237 -70.13 10.94 -13.57
CA THR A 237 -71.22 10.64 -14.51
C THR A 237 -71.34 9.14 -14.81
N THR A 238 -72.57 8.59 -14.79
CA THR A 238 -72.92 7.29 -15.39
C THR A 238 -73.97 7.52 -16.47
N ALA A 239 -73.62 7.24 -17.74
CA ALA A 239 -74.51 7.39 -18.88
C ALA A 239 -75.36 6.13 -19.08
N LEU A 240 -76.65 6.37 -19.29
CA LEU A 240 -77.74 5.42 -19.51
C LEU A 240 -78.21 5.61 -20.95
N THR A 241 -78.22 4.56 -21.76
CA THR A 241 -78.93 4.39 -23.06
C THR A 241 -78.63 2.95 -23.50
N LYS A 242 -79.54 2.17 -24.06
CA LYS A 242 -80.58 2.48 -25.04
C LYS A 242 -81.58 1.31 -25.09
N ASP A 243 -82.83 1.63 -25.36
CA ASP A 243 -83.78 0.74 -26.05
C ASP A 243 -83.35 0.46 -27.51
#